data_AF-A0A523GJV8-F1
#
_entry.id   AF-A0A523GJV8-F1
#
_cell.length_a   1.000
_cell.length_b   1.000
_cell.length_c   1.000
_cell.angle_alpha   90.00
_cell.angle_beta   90.00
_cell.angle_gamma   90.00
#
_symmetry.space_group_name_H-M   'P 1'
#
loop_
_entity.id
_entity.type
_entity.pdbx_description
1 polymer ?
#
loop_
_entity_poly.entity_id
_entity_poly.type
_entity_poly.pdbx_seq_one_letter_code
_entity_poly.pdbx_strand_id
1 'polypeptide(L)'
;LIFMLRHPSQRAYSNYFHLLRSGIVAHSFEDVLQFNPNLVLHRSLYKDQLEVYYNYIPKENIKVVVFEDLVKNSKAVMNDICSFLDLDIEAFDPTVFEIHSNIGKLPWSIRMLRLKNLFFRSYGNSFYHKAMPNKAPKNVVKRMFFSKVANRIHGILNPLKDRITPKMNPGTQDFLDDYFKKELAGLDELAGAEVLSKWFL
;
A
#
# COMPACT_ATOMS: atom_id res chain seq x y z
N LEU A 1 -16.59 -11.63 2.29
CA LEU A 1 -15.49 -10.64 2.31
C LEU A 1 -14.17 -11.33 2.01
N ILE A 2 -13.22 -10.64 1.38
CA ILE A 2 -11.89 -11.19 1.10
C ILE A 2 -10.84 -10.20 1.62
N PHE A 3 -9.94 -10.68 2.49
CA PHE A 3 -8.79 -9.96 2.99
C PHE A 3 -7.55 -10.43 2.25
N MET A 4 -6.85 -9.51 1.60
CA MET A 4 -5.55 -9.78 1.01
C MET A 4 -4.46 -9.25 1.92
N LEU A 5 -3.71 -10.16 2.53
CA LEU A 5 -2.57 -9.85 3.38
C LEU A 5 -1.29 -9.87 2.56
N ARG A 6 -0.31 -9.07 2.97
CA ARG A 6 1.02 -9.01 2.37
C ARG A 6 2.04 -8.87 3.48
N HIS A 7 3.28 -9.28 3.24
CA HIS A 7 4.38 -9.03 4.17
C HIS A 7 4.34 -7.59 4.72
N PRO A 8 4.17 -7.41 6.05
CA PRO A 8 3.73 -6.15 6.63
C PRO A 8 4.76 -5.02 6.46
N SER A 9 6.05 -5.32 6.60
CA SER A 9 7.16 -4.38 6.39
C SER A 9 7.25 -3.89 4.94
N GLN A 10 7.20 -4.82 3.98
CA GLN A 10 7.18 -4.47 2.55
C GLN A 10 5.96 -3.64 2.18
N ARG A 11 4.80 -3.97 2.76
CA ARG A 11 3.56 -3.20 2.55
C ARG A 11 3.65 -1.80 3.15
N ALA A 12 4.17 -1.64 4.36
CA ALA A 12 4.37 -0.34 5.00
C ALA A 12 5.26 0.57 4.13
N TYR A 13 6.32 0.00 3.57
CA TYR A 13 7.24 0.71 2.69
C TYR A 13 6.63 1.07 1.33
N SER A 14 5.84 0.15 0.76
CA SER A 14 5.05 0.42 -0.44
C SER A 14 4.05 1.54 -0.20
N ASN A 15 3.39 1.56 0.96
CA ASN A 15 2.49 2.62 1.38
C ASN A 15 3.24 3.96 1.54
N TYR A 16 4.44 3.99 2.11
CA TYR A 16 5.27 5.19 2.16
C TYR A 16 5.50 5.80 0.77
N PHE A 17 5.89 5.00 -0.24
CA PHE A 17 6.08 5.50 -1.60
C PHE A 17 4.78 5.98 -2.24
N HIS A 18 3.65 5.36 -1.90
CA HIS A 18 2.34 5.85 -2.30
C HIS A 18 2.07 7.25 -1.71
N LEU A 19 2.23 7.42 -0.40
CA LEU A 19 2.05 8.71 0.29
C LEU A 19 3.01 9.79 -0.21
N LEU A 20 4.26 9.41 -0.50
CA LEU A 20 5.27 10.30 -1.06
C LEU A 20 4.89 10.79 -2.45
N ARG A 21 4.39 9.91 -3.33
CA ARG A 21 3.91 10.30 -4.68
C ARG A 21 2.65 11.14 -4.63
N SER A 22 1.73 10.84 -3.70
CA SER A 22 0.54 11.66 -3.46
C SER A 22 0.87 13.04 -2.91
N GLY A 23 2.05 13.23 -2.30
CA GLY A 23 2.46 14.51 -1.71
C GLY A 23 2.07 14.67 -0.24
N ILE A 24 1.61 13.59 0.41
CA ILE A 24 1.20 13.57 1.82
C ILE A 24 2.46 13.57 2.72
N VAL A 25 3.48 12.81 2.32
CA VAL A 25 4.76 12.69 3.03
C VAL A 25 5.84 13.45 2.27
N ALA A 26 6.74 14.11 3.00
CA ALA A 26 7.89 14.84 2.45
C ALA A 26 9.24 14.36 2.99
N HIS A 27 9.25 13.53 4.04
CA HIS A 27 10.47 13.11 4.74
C HIS A 27 10.93 11.72 4.29
N SER A 28 12.06 11.23 4.81
CA SER A 28 12.50 9.85 4.57
C SER A 28 11.56 8.84 5.21
N PHE A 29 11.72 7.56 4.89
CA PHE A 29 10.89 6.52 5.48
C PHE A 29 11.16 6.41 6.98
N GLU A 30 12.43 6.49 7.36
CA GLU A 30 12.93 6.44 8.73
C GLU A 30 12.42 7.62 9.55
N ASP A 31 12.45 8.84 9.00
CA ASP A 31 11.85 10.01 9.69
C ASP A 31 10.34 9.81 9.92
N VAL A 32 9.63 9.22 8.96
CA VAL A 32 8.19 8.96 9.10
C VAL A 32 7.94 7.92 10.19
N LEU A 33 8.76 6.86 10.26
CA LEU A 33 8.68 5.87 11.34
C LEU A 33 8.94 6.51 12.71
N GLN A 34 9.88 7.46 12.79
CA GLN A 34 10.22 8.12 14.05
C GLN A 34 9.13 9.10 14.52
N PHE A 35 8.62 9.95 13.63
CA PHE A 35 7.74 11.06 14.03
C PHE A 35 6.24 10.79 13.86
N ASN A 36 5.86 9.89 12.94
CA ASN A 36 4.45 9.54 12.72
C ASN A 36 4.31 8.11 12.14
N PRO A 37 4.65 7.08 12.91
CA PRO A 37 4.65 5.69 12.44
C PRO A 37 3.28 5.21 11.96
N ASN A 38 2.20 5.69 12.58
CA ASN A 38 0.83 5.29 12.26
C ASN A 38 0.43 5.56 10.80
N LEU A 39 1.05 6.55 10.14
CA LEU A 39 0.80 6.82 8.71
C LEU A 39 1.13 5.62 7.82
N VAL A 40 2.13 4.82 8.20
CA VAL A 40 2.66 3.72 7.38
C VAL A 40 2.43 2.35 7.99
N LEU A 41 2.45 2.23 9.32
CA LEU A 41 2.40 0.94 10.02
C LEU A 41 0.97 0.44 10.31
N HIS A 42 0.06 1.32 10.74
CA HIS A 42 -1.26 0.94 11.25
C HIS A 42 -2.05 0.04 10.29
N ARG A 43 -1.94 0.33 8.99
CA ARG A 43 -2.66 -0.44 7.97
C ARG A 43 -2.19 -1.91 7.89
N SER A 44 -0.98 -2.22 8.35
CA SER A 44 -0.38 -3.56 8.33
C SER A 44 -0.62 -4.33 9.65
N LEU A 45 -1.29 -3.72 10.63
CA LEU A 45 -1.74 -4.38 11.85
C LEU A 45 -3.01 -5.18 11.54
N TYR A 46 -2.84 -6.31 10.86
CA TYR A 46 -3.95 -7.10 10.33
C TYR A 46 -4.76 -7.81 11.41
N LYS A 47 -4.12 -8.13 12.54
CA LYS A 47 -4.73 -8.81 13.68
C LYS A 47 -5.93 -8.01 14.19
N ASP A 48 -5.70 -6.79 14.64
CA ASP A 48 -6.74 -5.89 15.16
C ASP A 48 -7.86 -5.67 14.14
N GLN A 49 -7.49 -5.55 12.86
CA GLN A 49 -8.47 -5.38 11.80
C GLN A 49 -9.36 -6.63 11.67
N LEU A 50 -8.78 -7.82 11.56
CA LEU A 50 -9.53 -9.07 11.41
C LEU A 50 -10.41 -9.35 12.63
N GLU A 51 -9.91 -9.13 13.85
CA GLU A 51 -10.69 -9.29 15.08
C GLU A 51 -11.95 -8.43 15.07
N VAL A 52 -11.85 -7.17 14.64
CA VAL A 52 -13.02 -6.29 14.50
C VAL A 52 -14.03 -6.87 13.53
N TYR A 53 -13.63 -7.41 12.38
CA TYR A 53 -14.58 -7.98 11.42
C TYR A 53 -15.20 -9.30 11.91
N TYR A 54 -14.44 -10.16 12.58
CA TYR A 54 -14.96 -11.41 13.13
C TYR A 54 -16.01 -11.21 14.23
N ASN A 55 -16.03 -10.05 14.89
CA ASN A 55 -17.09 -9.71 15.85
C ASN A 55 -18.48 -9.51 15.19
N TYR A 56 -18.53 -9.25 13.88
CA TYR A 56 -19.78 -8.94 13.17
C TYR A 56 -20.09 -9.90 12.02
N ILE A 57 -19.08 -10.58 11.48
CA ILE A 57 -19.20 -11.42 10.30
C ILE A 57 -18.60 -12.80 10.62
N PRO A 58 -19.35 -13.90 10.40
CA PRO A 58 -18.86 -15.24 10.62
C PRO A 58 -17.57 -15.53 9.86
N LYS A 59 -16.70 -16.37 10.42
CA LYS A 59 -15.36 -16.66 9.87
C LYS A 59 -15.45 -17.29 8.48
N GLU A 60 -16.45 -18.14 8.26
CA GLU A 60 -16.76 -18.77 6.98
C GLU A 60 -17.12 -17.78 5.86
N ASN A 61 -17.52 -16.56 6.19
CA ASN A 61 -17.84 -15.50 5.22
C ASN A 61 -16.66 -14.54 4.98
N ILE A 62 -15.48 -14.83 5.56
CA ILE A 62 -14.26 -14.05 5.40
C ILE A 62 -13.14 -14.98 4.91
N LYS A 63 -12.72 -14.77 3.66
CA LYS A 63 -11.55 -15.44 3.11
C LYS A 63 -10.30 -14.60 3.33
N VAL A 64 -9.25 -15.19 3.88
CA VAL A 64 -7.92 -14.57 3.98
C VAL A 64 -7.03 -15.15 2.89
N VAL A 65 -6.38 -14.28 2.13
CA VAL A 65 -5.48 -14.61 1.02
C VAL A 65 -4.13 -13.95 1.24
N VAL A 66 -3.04 -14.72 1.08
CA VAL A 66 -1.67 -14.19 1.17
C VAL A 66 -1.21 -13.76 -0.21
N PHE A 67 -0.79 -12.52 -0.34
CA PHE A 67 -0.38 -11.91 -1.61
C PHE A 67 0.82 -12.63 -2.23
N GLU A 68 1.79 -13.05 -1.41
CA GLU A 68 2.96 -13.80 -1.89
C GLU A 68 2.56 -15.12 -2.57
N ASP A 69 1.54 -15.80 -2.05
CA ASP A 69 1.00 -17.03 -2.67
C ASP A 69 0.28 -16.72 -3.99
N LEU A 70 -0.47 -15.61 -4.05
CA LEU A 70 -1.13 -15.16 -5.28
C LEU A 70 -0.11 -14.84 -6.39
N VAL A 71 1.00 -14.19 -6.03
CA VAL A 71 2.07 -13.89 -7.00
C VAL A 71 2.78 -15.16 -7.46
N LYS A 72 3.04 -16.11 -6.55
CA LYS A 72 3.76 -17.35 -6.86
C LYS A 72 2.90 -18.36 -7.61
N ASN A 73 1.63 -18.51 -7.23
CA ASN A 73 0.71 -19.55 -7.69
C ASN A 73 -0.69 -18.98 -7.99
N SER A 74 -0.76 -17.96 -8.85
CA SER A 74 -1.99 -17.22 -9.15
C SER A 74 -3.19 -18.13 -9.47
N LYS A 75 -3.03 -19.11 -10.37
CA LYS A 75 -4.12 -20.01 -10.76
C LYS A 75 -4.71 -20.79 -9.58
N ALA A 76 -3.87 -21.30 -8.68
CA ALA A 76 -4.32 -22.07 -7.53
C ALA A 76 -5.07 -21.19 -6.53
N VAL A 77 -4.54 -20.00 -6.22
CA VAL A 77 -5.18 -19.05 -5.31
C VAL A 77 -6.48 -18.51 -5.90
N MET A 78 -6.52 -18.25 -7.20
CA MET A 78 -7.75 -17.82 -7.87
C MET A 78 -8.82 -18.92 -7.86
N ASN A 79 -8.43 -20.19 -8.01
CA ASN A 79 -9.36 -21.31 -7.88
C ASN A 79 -9.98 -21.39 -6.48
N ASP A 80 -9.15 -21.21 -5.45
CA ASP A 80 -9.60 -21.17 -4.05
C ASP A 80 -10.52 -19.96 -3.77
N ILE A 81 -10.25 -18.80 -4.36
CA ILE A 81 -11.14 -17.63 -4.30
C ILE A 81 -12.46 -17.88 -5.04
N CYS A 82 -12.43 -18.47 -6.24
CA CYS A 82 -13.64 -18.78 -7.00
C CYS A 82 -14.51 -19.79 -6.26
N SER A 83 -13.90 -20.83 -5.68
CA SER A 83 -14.59 -21.82 -4.84
C SER A 83 -15.24 -21.17 -3.61
N PHE A 84 -14.57 -20.22 -2.96
CA PHE A 84 -15.14 -19.47 -1.85
C PHE A 84 -16.34 -18.59 -2.26
N LEU A 85 -16.35 -18.09 -3.50
CA LEU A 85 -17.43 -17.26 -4.03
C LEU A 85 -18.53 -18.06 -4.76
N ASP A 86 -18.42 -19.39 -4.78
CA ASP A 86 -19.29 -20.30 -5.57
C ASP A 86 -19.32 -19.93 -7.06
N LEU A 87 -18.13 -19.71 -7.63
CA LEU A 87 -17.92 -19.38 -9.04
C LEU A 87 -17.13 -20.48 -9.74
N ASP A 88 -17.49 -20.74 -11.00
CA ASP A 88 -16.75 -21.65 -11.88
C ASP A 88 -15.52 -20.93 -12.45
N ILE A 89 -14.33 -21.48 -12.19
CA ILE A 89 -13.06 -20.93 -12.71
C ILE A 89 -12.91 -21.13 -14.21
N GLU A 90 -13.50 -22.19 -14.77
CA GLU A 90 -13.38 -22.54 -16.19
C GLU A 90 -14.20 -21.59 -17.09
N ALA A 91 -15.10 -20.81 -16.49
CA ALA A 91 -15.82 -19.74 -17.17
C ALA A 91 -14.95 -18.51 -17.48
N PHE A 92 -13.77 -18.38 -16.86
CA PHE A 92 -12.87 -17.24 -17.12
C PHE A 92 -11.97 -17.50 -18.33
N ASP A 93 -11.69 -16.45 -19.09
CA ASP A 93 -10.72 -16.51 -20.18
C ASP A 93 -9.31 -16.80 -19.63
N PRO A 94 -8.56 -17.78 -20.20
CA PRO A 94 -7.21 -18.12 -19.75
C PRO A 94 -6.23 -16.93 -19.72
N THR A 95 -6.44 -15.91 -20.56
CA THR A 95 -5.61 -14.69 -20.61
C THR A 95 -5.73 -13.85 -19.34
N VAL A 96 -6.79 -14.02 -18.54
CA VAL A 96 -6.95 -13.31 -17.25
C VAL A 96 -5.88 -13.72 -16.23
N PHE A 97 -5.32 -14.93 -16.37
CA PHE A 97 -4.25 -15.42 -15.51
C PHE A 97 -2.85 -14.97 -15.95
N GLU A 98 -2.72 -14.31 -17.11
CA GLU A 98 -1.47 -13.69 -17.54
C GLU A 98 -1.20 -12.42 -16.72
N ILE A 99 -0.15 -12.47 -15.89
CA ILE A 99 0.17 -11.39 -14.95
C ILE A 99 0.64 -10.16 -15.72
N HIS A 100 -0.21 -9.15 -15.86
CA HIS A 100 0.20 -7.81 -16.28
C HIS A 100 0.69 -7.00 -15.07
N SER A 101 2.00 -6.98 -14.82
CA SER A 101 2.56 -6.18 -13.73
C SER A 101 2.70 -4.71 -14.15
N ASN A 102 1.86 -3.83 -13.59
CA ASN A 102 2.10 -2.39 -13.65
C ASN A 102 3.25 -2.03 -12.71
N ILE A 103 4.47 -1.89 -13.27
CA ILE A 103 5.62 -1.44 -12.49
C ILE A 103 5.32 -0.05 -11.93
N GLY A 104 5.56 0.12 -10.63
CA GLY A 104 5.38 1.39 -9.97
C GLY A 104 6.26 2.47 -10.62
N LYS A 105 5.63 3.56 -11.07
CA LYS A 105 6.35 4.72 -11.60
C LYS A 105 6.88 5.60 -10.47
N LEU A 106 8.17 5.89 -10.50
CA LEU A 106 8.82 6.83 -9.57
C LEU A 106 9.44 7.99 -10.33
N PRO A 107 9.47 9.19 -9.73
CA PRO A 107 10.19 10.31 -10.32
C PRO A 107 11.70 10.02 -10.37
N TRP A 108 12.38 10.68 -11.29
CA TRP A 108 13.83 10.55 -11.49
C TRP A 108 14.65 10.79 -10.20
N SER A 109 14.27 11.78 -9.39
CA SER A 109 14.88 12.16 -8.11
C SER A 109 13.86 12.18 -6.97
N ILE A 110 14.04 11.28 -6.00
CA ILE A 110 13.25 11.23 -4.77
C ILE A 110 13.50 12.46 -3.90
N ARG A 111 14.73 12.97 -3.88
CA ARG A 111 15.08 14.18 -3.11
C ARG A 111 14.31 15.40 -3.61
N MET A 112 14.21 15.58 -4.92
CA MET A 112 13.42 16.66 -5.52
C MET A 112 11.93 16.51 -5.22
N LEU A 113 11.40 15.29 -5.25
CA LEU A 113 10.00 15.03 -4.87
C LEU A 113 9.75 15.39 -3.40
N ARG A 114 10.64 14.97 -2.49
CA ARG A 114 10.57 15.33 -1.06
C ARG A 114 10.61 16.84 -0.83
N LEU A 115 11.54 17.54 -1.48
CA LEU A 115 11.66 18.99 -1.39
C LEU A 115 10.38 19.69 -1.88
N LYS A 116 9.84 19.23 -3.02
CA LYS A 116 8.54 19.71 -3.53
C LYS A 116 7.43 19.50 -2.50
N ASN A 117 7.33 18.31 -1.91
CA ASN A 117 6.28 18.01 -0.93
C ASN A 117 6.43 18.84 0.35
N LEU A 118 7.65 19.20 0.74
CA LEU A 118 7.92 20.10 1.87
C LEU A 118 7.38 21.51 1.61
N PHE A 119 7.70 22.09 0.45
CA PHE A 119 7.26 23.45 0.08
C PHE A 119 5.79 23.54 -0.36
N PHE A 120 5.22 22.45 -0.87
CA PHE A 120 3.86 22.40 -1.41
C PHE A 120 2.95 21.41 -0.68
N ARG A 121 3.12 21.25 0.64
CA ARG A 121 2.37 20.29 1.48
C ARG A 121 0.85 20.44 1.39
N SER A 122 0.37 21.68 1.24
CA SER A 122 -1.07 22.00 1.04
C SER A 122 -1.67 21.40 -0.25
N TYR A 123 -0.84 20.87 -1.16
CA TYR A 123 -1.26 20.31 -2.45
C TYR A 123 -1.36 18.77 -2.43
N GLY A 124 -0.77 18.10 -1.44
CA GLY A 124 -0.71 16.63 -1.35
C GLY A 124 -2.07 15.93 -1.29
N ASN A 125 -3.12 16.64 -0.90
CA ASN A 125 -4.49 16.10 -0.91
C ASN A 125 -5.31 16.53 -2.13
N SER A 126 -4.80 17.41 -3.00
CA SER A 126 -5.58 17.90 -4.15
C SER A 126 -5.95 16.77 -5.12
N PHE A 127 -5.18 15.69 -5.18
CA PHE A 127 -5.50 14.51 -5.98
C PHE A 127 -6.79 13.84 -5.47
N TYR A 128 -6.88 13.61 -4.16
CA TYR A 128 -8.06 13.01 -3.53
C TYR A 128 -9.27 13.95 -3.52
N HIS A 129 -9.06 15.25 -3.28
CA HIS A 129 -10.15 16.23 -3.26
C HIS A 129 -10.85 16.44 -4.61
N LYS A 130 -10.20 16.11 -5.73
CA LYS A 130 -10.84 16.16 -7.06
C LYS A 130 -11.71 14.95 -7.35
N ALA A 131 -11.40 13.80 -6.74
CA ALA A 131 -12.11 12.54 -6.95
C ALA A 131 -13.28 12.34 -5.97
N MET A 132 -13.34 13.11 -4.88
CA MET A 132 -14.43 13.03 -3.90
C MET A 132 -15.59 14.00 -4.26
N PRO A 133 -16.85 13.57 -4.08
CA PRO A 133 -18.03 14.38 -4.40
C PRO A 133 -18.11 15.68 -3.58
N ASN A 134 -17.54 15.69 -2.37
CA ASN A 134 -17.47 16.87 -1.52
C ASN A 134 -16.24 17.70 -1.86
N LYS A 135 -16.43 18.69 -2.74
CA LYS A 135 -15.37 19.62 -3.18
C LYS A 135 -14.80 20.39 -1.97
N ALA A 136 -13.48 20.41 -1.86
CA ALA A 136 -12.76 21.14 -0.82
C ALA A 136 -13.15 22.64 -0.80
N PRO A 137 -13.09 23.31 0.38
CA PRO A 137 -13.50 24.70 0.53
C PRO A 137 -12.74 25.66 -0.42
N LYS A 138 -13.47 26.66 -0.93
CA LYS A 138 -13.04 27.61 -1.99
C LYS A 138 -11.73 28.36 -1.69
N ASN A 139 -11.29 28.42 -0.43
CA ASN A 139 -10.07 29.11 -0.01
C ASN A 139 -8.77 28.41 -0.47
N VAL A 140 -8.83 27.15 -0.91
CA VAL A 140 -7.67 26.42 -1.50
C VAL A 140 -7.35 26.91 -2.93
N VAL A 141 -8.30 27.56 -3.60
CA VAL A 141 -8.21 27.91 -5.04
C VAL A 141 -7.19 29.03 -5.33
N LYS A 142 -6.90 29.93 -4.37
CA LYS A 142 -5.97 31.06 -4.60
C LYS A 142 -4.50 30.66 -4.79
N ARG A 143 -4.04 29.54 -4.22
CA ARG A 143 -2.66 29.03 -4.39
C ARG A 143 -2.47 28.24 -5.70
N MET A 144 -3.48 28.17 -6.57
CA MET A 144 -3.54 27.20 -7.67
C MET A 144 -2.73 27.58 -8.91
N PHE A 145 -2.42 28.86 -9.17
CA PHE A 145 -1.69 29.25 -10.40
C PHE A 145 -0.18 28.97 -10.32
N PHE A 146 0.52 29.53 -9.33
CA PHE A 146 1.96 29.29 -9.14
C PHE A 146 2.27 27.80 -8.89
N SER A 147 1.40 27.09 -8.16
CA SER A 147 1.59 25.65 -7.92
C SER A 147 1.35 24.80 -9.17
N LYS A 148 0.43 25.17 -10.08
CA LYS A 148 0.28 24.50 -11.39
C LYS A 148 1.54 24.64 -12.24
N VAL A 149 2.10 25.86 -12.31
CA VAL A 149 3.35 26.12 -13.05
C VAL A 149 4.51 25.35 -12.41
N ALA A 150 4.68 25.43 -11.09
CA ALA A 150 5.71 24.69 -10.37
C ALA A 150 5.59 23.16 -10.55
N ASN A 151 4.37 22.61 -10.55
CA ASN A 151 4.13 21.19 -10.81
C ASN A 151 4.48 20.80 -12.25
N ARG A 152 4.17 21.66 -13.24
CA ARG A 152 4.55 21.42 -14.64
C ARG A 152 6.06 21.43 -14.80
N ILE A 153 6.75 22.42 -14.23
CA ILE A 153 8.22 22.51 -14.23
C ILE A 153 8.83 21.30 -13.53
N HIS A 154 8.34 20.94 -12.33
CA HIS A 154 8.81 19.75 -11.63
C HIS A 154 8.57 18.47 -12.45
N GLY A 155 7.45 18.34 -13.15
CA GLY A 155 7.18 17.19 -14.02
C GLY A 155 8.15 17.08 -15.19
N ILE A 156 8.59 18.21 -15.74
CA ILE A 156 9.61 18.28 -16.80
C ILE A 156 11.00 17.92 -16.25
N LEU A 157 11.38 18.52 -15.12
CA LEU A 157 12.70 18.30 -14.50
C LEU A 157 12.83 16.94 -13.81
N ASN A 158 11.71 16.36 -13.40
CA ASN A 158 11.66 15.15 -12.59
C ASN A 158 10.58 14.18 -13.13
N PRO A 159 10.73 13.69 -14.38
CA PRO A 159 9.73 12.86 -15.03
C PRO A 159 9.57 11.51 -14.32
N LEU A 160 8.36 10.95 -14.42
CA LEU A 160 8.06 9.61 -13.94
C LEU A 160 8.68 8.58 -14.89
N LYS A 161 9.42 7.61 -14.33
CA LYS A 161 9.97 6.48 -15.06
C LYS A 161 9.56 5.18 -14.38
N ASP A 162 9.44 4.12 -15.18
CA ASP A 162 9.31 2.77 -14.64
C ASP A 162 10.62 2.46 -13.90
N ARG A 163 10.52 2.35 -12.58
CA ARG A 163 11.67 2.15 -11.70
C ARG A 163 11.31 1.21 -10.58
N ILE A 164 12.25 0.32 -10.29
CA ILE A 164 12.21 -0.49 -9.09
C ILE A 164 12.27 0.45 -7.89
N THR A 165 11.36 0.26 -6.94
CA THR A 165 11.39 0.99 -5.67
C THR A 165 12.74 0.76 -4.99
N PRO A 166 13.45 1.82 -4.53
CA PRO A 166 14.69 1.66 -3.79
C PRO A 166 14.52 0.63 -2.68
N LYS A 167 15.48 -0.27 -2.50
CA LYS A 167 15.42 -1.24 -1.39
C LYS A 167 15.42 -0.50 -0.05
N MET A 168 14.70 -1.06 0.92
CA MET A 168 14.70 -0.56 2.29
C MET A 168 16.11 -0.72 2.89
N ASN A 169 16.48 0.17 3.80
CA ASN A 169 17.67 -0.04 4.63
C ASN A 169 17.53 -1.36 5.42
N PRO A 170 18.51 -2.28 5.36
CA PRO A 170 18.43 -3.57 6.07
C PRO A 170 18.11 -3.43 7.56
N GLY A 171 18.78 -2.50 8.27
CA GLY A 171 18.50 -2.33 9.72
C GLY A 171 17.10 -1.80 10.01
N THR A 172 16.49 -1.06 9.09
CA THR A 172 15.08 -0.65 9.20
C THR A 172 14.14 -1.80 8.89
N GLN A 173 14.51 -2.68 7.96
CA GLN A 173 13.74 -3.88 7.66
C GLN A 173 13.72 -4.81 8.87
N ASP A 174 14.89 -5.13 9.43
CA ASP A 174 15.02 -5.99 10.61
C ASP A 174 14.20 -5.44 11.79
N PHE A 175 14.30 -4.13 12.05
CA PHE A 175 13.49 -3.46 13.08
C PHE A 175 11.98 -3.62 12.85
N LEU A 176 11.51 -3.45 11.61
CA LEU A 176 10.09 -3.61 11.29
C LEU A 176 9.64 -5.06 11.37
N ASP A 177 10.49 -6.00 10.96
CA ASP A 177 10.19 -7.42 11.01
C ASP A 177 10.05 -7.87 12.47
N ASP A 178 10.95 -7.43 13.35
CA ASP A 178 10.86 -7.65 14.80
C ASP A 178 9.59 -7.00 15.41
N TYR A 179 9.27 -5.79 15.00
CA TYR A 179 8.06 -5.08 15.43
C TYR A 179 6.79 -5.86 15.02
N PHE A 180 6.64 -6.17 13.74
CA PHE A 180 5.44 -6.83 13.24
C PHE A 180 5.32 -8.29 13.70
N LYS A 181 6.44 -8.98 13.94
CA LYS A 181 6.43 -10.33 14.53
C LYS A 181 5.80 -10.32 15.92
N LYS A 182 6.01 -9.27 16.72
CA LYS A 182 5.39 -9.09 18.04
C LYS A 182 3.92 -8.72 17.92
N GLU A 183 3.61 -7.69 17.12
CA GLU A 183 2.24 -7.16 16.99
C GLU A 183 1.28 -8.16 16.34
N LEU A 184 1.77 -8.97 15.40
CA LEU A 184 0.95 -9.94 14.68
C LEU A 184 0.97 -11.33 15.33
N ALA A 185 1.50 -11.48 16.55
CA ALA A 185 1.46 -12.75 17.26
C ALA A 185 0.02 -13.28 17.40
N GLY A 186 -0.21 -14.52 16.97
CA GLY A 186 -1.54 -15.14 16.91
C GLY A 186 -2.35 -14.85 15.63
N LEU A 187 -1.79 -14.13 14.66
CA LEU A 187 -2.46 -13.87 13.38
C LEU A 187 -2.78 -15.16 12.62
N ASP A 188 -1.94 -16.19 12.73
CA ASP A 188 -2.11 -17.44 11.98
C ASP A 188 -3.43 -18.16 12.36
N GLU A 189 -3.75 -18.18 13.66
CA GLU A 189 -5.00 -18.77 14.19
C GLU A 189 -6.24 -17.99 13.70
N LEU A 190 -6.15 -16.67 13.73
CA LEU A 190 -7.22 -15.78 13.26
C LEU A 190 -7.44 -15.94 11.76
N ALA A 191 -6.36 -15.89 10.97
CA ALA A 191 -6.40 -16.05 9.52
C ALA A 191 -6.79 -17.47 9.09
N GLY A 192 -6.57 -18.47 9.95
CA GLY A 192 -6.74 -19.89 9.60
C GLY A 192 -5.68 -20.38 8.60
N ALA A 193 -4.51 -19.74 8.57
CA ALA A 193 -3.42 -20.05 7.67
C ALA A 193 -2.07 -19.72 8.34
N GLU A 194 -1.01 -20.45 7.97
CA GLU A 194 0.35 -20.16 8.44
C GLU A 194 0.91 -18.97 7.64
N VAL A 195 0.76 -17.76 8.17
CA VAL A 195 1.14 -16.51 7.51
C VAL A 195 2.44 -15.95 8.08
N LEU A 196 2.62 -16.00 9.40
CA LEU A 196 3.81 -15.48 10.08
C LEU A 196 5.08 -16.25 9.69
N SER A 197 4.98 -17.58 9.59
CA SER A 197 6.08 -18.42 9.12
C SER A 197 6.50 -17.99 7.71
N LYS A 198 5.56 -17.80 6.79
CA LYS A 198 5.87 -17.37 5.42
C LYS A 198 6.58 -16.01 5.34
N TRP A 199 6.36 -15.12 6.30
CA TRP A 199 6.96 -13.78 6.28
C TRP A 199 8.28 -13.68 7.06
N PHE A 200 8.41 -14.39 8.18
CA PHE A 200 9.52 -14.20 9.13
C PHE A 200 10.39 -15.44 9.34
N LEU A 201 10.29 -16.45 8.48
CA LEU A 201 11.19 -17.61 8.44
C LEU A 201 12.60 -17.24 7.96
#